data_AF-A0A380TPR7-F1
#
_entry.id   AF-A0A380TPR7-F1
#
_cell.length_a   1.000
_cell.length_b   1.000
_cell.length_c   1.000
_cell.angle_alpha   90.00
_cell.angle_beta   90.00
_cell.angle_gamma   90.00
#
_symmetry.space_group_name_H-M   'P 1'
#
loop_
_entity.id
_entity.type
_entity.pdbx_description
1 polymer ?
#
loop_
_entity_poly.entity_id
_entity_poly.type
_entity_poly.pdbx_seq_one_letter_code
_entity_poly.pdbx_strand_id
1 'polypeptide(L)'
;MGVTAAMEEERTNGADIDDAAISGVKVGLMGPLAGVGDPIFWGTLRPVLAALGAGLAISGSLLGPLLFFIGINIFCALTRWYGFKYGCQKGTEIVGDMGGGRLQKVTQGASILGLFVMGSLVSK
;
A
#
# COMPACT_ATOMS: atom_id res chain seq x y z
N MET A 1 4.30 7.87 0.48
CA MET A 1 5.12 8.32 -0.66
C MET A 1 4.29 9.16 -1.62
N GLY A 2 3.27 8.62 -2.31
CA GLY A 2 2.44 9.43 -3.23
C GLY A 2 1.70 10.58 -2.53
N VAL A 3 1.04 10.29 -1.40
CA VAL A 3 0.29 11.31 -0.64
C VAL A 3 1.21 12.41 -0.10
N THR A 4 2.36 12.04 0.46
CA THR A 4 3.34 13.00 0.99
C THR A 4 3.95 13.87 -0.11
N ALA A 5 4.23 13.29 -1.29
CA ALA A 5 4.73 14.05 -2.44
C ALA A 5 3.70 15.08 -2.94
N ALA A 6 2.41 14.72 -2.97
CA ALA A 6 1.34 15.67 -3.30
C ALA A 6 1.20 16.80 -2.26
N MET A 7 1.37 16.50 -0.96
CA MET A 7 1.37 17.52 0.09
C MET A 7 2.55 18.48 -0.03
N GLU A 8 3.73 17.98 -0.41
CA GLU A 8 4.92 18.80 -0.65
C GLU A 8 4.77 19.70 -1.89
N GLU A 9 4.13 19.19 -2.94
CA GLU A 9 3.82 19.96 -4.17
C GLU A 9 2.85 21.12 -3.87
N GLU A 10 1.77 20.86 -3.14
CA GLU A 10 0.79 21.88 -2.74
C GLU A 10 1.39 22.91 -1.77
N ARG A 11 2.28 22.49 -0.85
CA ARG A 11 3.04 23.41 0.01
C ARG A 11 3.92 24.36 -0.82
N THR A 12 4.58 23.83 -1.86
CA THR A 12 5.40 24.64 -2.77
C THR A 12 4.56 25.60 -3.61
N ASN A 13 3.32 25.21 -3.94
CA ASN A 13 2.34 26.05 -4.63
C ASN A 13 1.64 27.10 -3.73
N GLY A 14 2.00 27.18 -2.44
CA GLY A 14 1.55 28.23 -1.53
C GLY A 14 0.41 27.83 -0.57
N ALA A 15 0.07 26.55 -0.46
CA ALA A 15 -0.86 26.07 0.57
C ALA A 15 -0.22 26.11 1.97
N ASP A 16 -0.98 26.54 2.97
CA ASP A 16 -0.57 26.59 4.38
C ASP A 16 -0.57 25.18 5.00
N ILE A 17 0.43 24.39 4.62
CA ILE A 17 0.63 23.01 5.07
C ILE A 17 1.83 22.97 6.00
N ASP A 18 1.57 22.71 7.28
CA ASP A 18 2.59 22.58 8.30
C ASP A 18 3.31 21.21 8.23
N ASP A 19 4.59 21.16 8.60
CA ASP A 19 5.38 19.93 8.65
C ASP A 19 4.78 18.89 9.61
N ALA A 20 4.14 19.38 10.67
CA ALA A 20 3.41 18.55 11.63
C ALA A 20 2.24 17.81 10.97
N ALA A 21 1.55 18.42 9.99
CA ALA A 21 0.46 17.79 9.26
C ALA A 21 0.99 16.68 8.34
N ILE A 22 2.08 16.92 7.60
CA ILE A 22 2.71 15.91 6.73
C ILE A 22 3.20 14.71 7.55
N SER A 23 3.86 14.96 8.67
CA SER A 23 4.33 13.92 9.58
C SER A 23 3.15 13.14 10.20
N GLY A 24 2.09 13.84 10.60
CA GLY A 24 0.87 13.23 11.13
C GLY A 24 0.18 12.29 10.12
N VAL A 25 0.08 12.70 8.84
CA VAL A 25 -0.44 11.84 7.76
C VAL A 25 0.43 10.60 7.57
N LYS A 26 1.75 10.78 7.56
CA LYS A 26 2.70 9.69 7.37
C LYS A 26 2.61 8.65 8.50
N VAL A 27 2.55 9.10 9.76
CA VAL A 27 2.44 8.21 10.93
C VAL A 27 1.05 7.58 10.99
N GLY A 28 -0.02 8.35 10.78
CA GLY A 28 -1.40 7.87 10.84
C GLY A 28 -1.72 6.79 9.81
N LEU A 29 -1.14 6.88 8.61
CA LEU A 29 -1.32 5.88 7.56
C LEU A 29 -0.37 4.68 7.66
N MET A 30 0.74 4.78 8.40
CA MET A 30 1.75 3.72 8.49
C MET A 30 1.18 2.43 9.12
N GLY A 31 0.44 2.55 10.23
CA GLY A 31 -0.15 1.41 10.92
C GLY A 31 -1.18 0.65 10.07
N PRO A 32 -2.23 1.31 9.57
CA PRO A 32 -3.26 0.67 8.75
C PRO A 32 -2.74 0.08 7.43
N LEU A 33 -1.85 0.79 6.73
CA LEU A 33 -1.28 0.29 5.47
C LEU A 33 -0.36 -0.90 5.70
N ALA A 34 0.38 -0.95 6.82
CA ALA A 34 1.13 -2.13 7.21
C ALA A 34 0.18 -3.30 7.52
N GLY A 35 -0.88 -3.06 8.29
CA GLY A 35 -1.87 -4.09 8.65
C GLY A 35 -2.63 -4.69 7.47
N VAL A 36 -2.91 -3.91 6.41
CA VAL A 36 -3.54 -4.42 5.17
C VAL A 36 -2.50 -5.00 4.22
N GLY A 37 -1.34 -4.36 4.08
CA GLY A 37 -0.33 -4.72 3.10
C GLY A 37 0.43 -5.99 3.46
N ASP A 38 0.87 -6.12 4.71
CA ASP A 38 1.70 -7.24 5.15
C ASP A 38 1.04 -8.61 4.88
N PRO A 39 -0.25 -8.81 5.19
CA PRO A 39 -0.87 -10.10 4.95
C PRO A 39 -1.18 -10.40 3.49
N ILE A 40 -1.41 -9.37 2.67
CA ILE A 40 -1.62 -9.54 1.23
C ILE A 40 -0.31 -9.97 0.56
N PHE A 41 0.79 -9.26 0.82
CA PHE A 41 2.08 -9.52 0.19
C PHE A 41 2.77 -10.76 0.75
N TRP A 42 2.88 -10.85 2.07
CA TRP A 42 3.64 -11.91 2.74
C TRP A 42 2.79 -13.12 3.07
N GLY A 43 1.49 -12.93 3.34
CA GLY A 43 0.58 -14.01 3.69
C GLY A 43 -0.11 -14.68 2.49
N THR A 44 -0.32 -13.96 1.39
CA THR A 44 -1.11 -14.48 0.27
C THR A 44 -0.31 -14.55 -1.02
N LEU A 45 0.15 -13.40 -1.52
CA LEU A 45 0.78 -13.31 -2.84
C LEU A 45 2.08 -14.13 -2.91
N ARG A 46 2.98 -13.96 -1.95
CA ARG A 46 4.27 -14.68 -1.94
C ARG A 46 4.08 -16.19 -1.77
N PRO A 47 3.28 -16.71 -0.81
CA PRO A 47 3.04 -18.14 -0.68
C PRO A 47 2.32 -18.76 -1.89
N VAL A 48 1.36 -18.07 -2.49
CA VAL A 48 0.66 -18.55 -3.70
C VAL A 48 1.61 -18.64 -4.89
N LEU A 49 2.38 -17.59 -5.16
CA LEU A 49 3.39 -17.61 -6.23
C LEU A 49 4.48 -18.66 -5.97
N ALA A 50 4.90 -18.84 -4.71
CA ALA A 50 5.86 -19.86 -4.34
C ALA A 50 5.31 -21.28 -4.54
N ALA A 51 4.05 -21.52 -4.16
CA ALA A 51 3.38 -22.82 -4.36
C ALA A 51 3.23 -23.15 -5.85
N LEU A 52 2.84 -22.16 -6.68
CA LEU A 52 2.76 -22.32 -8.14
C LEU A 52 4.14 -22.58 -8.76
N GLY A 53 5.16 -21.80 -8.36
CA GLY A 53 6.53 -21.97 -8.84
C GLY A 53 7.15 -23.31 -8.42
N ALA A 54 6.89 -23.76 -7.19
CA ALA A 54 7.35 -25.04 -6.67
C ALA A 54 6.67 -26.22 -7.40
N GLY A 55 5.35 -26.13 -7.65
CA GLY A 55 4.62 -27.16 -8.41
C GLY A 55 5.18 -27.37 -9.82
N LEU A 56 5.55 -26.28 -10.50
CA LEU A 56 6.18 -26.34 -11.81
C LEU A 56 7.65 -26.80 -11.77
N ALA A 57 8.36 -26.50 -10.69
CA ALA A 57 9.75 -26.93 -10.50
C ALA A 57 9.86 -28.44 -10.21
N ILE A 58 8.90 -29.03 -9.51
CA ILE A 58 8.85 -30.49 -9.25
C ILE A 58 8.80 -31.29 -10.56
N SER A 59 8.15 -30.75 -11.59
CA SER A 59 8.12 -31.35 -12.94
C SER A 59 9.45 -31.22 -13.72
N GLY A 60 10.52 -30.72 -13.10
CA GLY A 60 11.85 -30.56 -13.70
C GLY A 60 12.01 -29.31 -14.58
N SER A 61 11.02 -28.41 -14.59
CA SER A 61 11.02 -27.24 -15.46
C SER A 61 11.67 -26.01 -14.81
N LEU A 62 12.67 -25.43 -15.48
CA LEU A 62 13.32 -24.17 -15.09
C LEU A 62 12.36 -22.96 -15.12
N LEU A 63 11.16 -23.13 -15.69
CA LEU A 63 10.10 -22.12 -15.67
C LEU A 63 9.57 -21.86 -14.25
N GLY A 64 9.60 -22.83 -13.33
CA GLY A 64 9.09 -22.65 -11.96
C GLY A 64 9.76 -21.51 -11.19
N PRO A 65 11.10 -21.54 -11.02
CA PRO A 65 11.85 -20.46 -10.37
C PRO A 65 11.78 -19.14 -11.13
N LEU A 66 11.77 -19.18 -12.47
CA LEU A 66 11.70 -17.98 -13.31
C LEU A 66 10.35 -17.25 -13.14
N LEU A 67 9.26 -18.01 -13.07
CA LEU A 67 7.90 -17.49 -12.90
C LEU A 67 7.72 -16.89 -11.50
N PHE A 68 8.28 -17.53 -10.47
CA PHE A 68 8.32 -16.94 -9.13
C PHE A 68 9.09 -15.60 -9.12
N PHE A 69 10.28 -15.58 -9.70
CA PHE A 69 11.14 -14.39 -9.71
C PHE A 69 10.52 -13.23 -10.51
N ILE A 70 10.03 -13.50 -11.72
CA ILE A 70 9.41 -12.48 -12.57
C ILE A 70 8.06 -12.06 -12.01
N GLY A 71 7.25 -13.02 -11.57
CA GLY A 71 5.91 -12.76 -11.03
C GLY A 71 5.95 -11.85 -9.81
N ILE A 72 6.82 -12.12 -8.85
CA ILE A 72 6.92 -11.27 -7.64
C ILE A 72 7.51 -9.90 -7.96
N ASN A 73 8.49 -9.81 -8.88
CA ASN A 73 9.09 -8.53 -9.28
C ASN A 73 8.09 -7.65 -10.04
N ILE A 74 7.38 -8.21 -11.02
CA ILE A 74 6.36 -7.48 -11.79
C ILE A 74 5.23 -7.02 -10.87
N PHE A 75 4.75 -7.90 -9.98
CA PHE A 75 3.65 -7.54 -9.09
C PHE A 75 4.08 -6.42 -8.12
N CYS A 76 5.26 -6.54 -7.50
CA CYS A 76 5.82 -5.48 -6.65
C CYS A 76 6.01 -4.16 -7.42
N ALA A 77 6.53 -4.21 -8.65
CA ALA A 77 6.72 -3.03 -9.49
C ALA A 77 5.37 -2.37 -9.85
N LEU A 78 4.38 -3.18 -10.25
CA LEU A 78 3.03 -2.71 -10.57
C LEU A 78 2.36 -2.07 -9.36
N THR A 79 2.33 -2.75 -8.21
CA THR A 79 1.69 -2.17 -7.01
C THR A 79 2.40 -0.89 -6.58
N ARG A 80 3.73 -0.82 -6.71
CA ARG A 80 4.49 0.39 -6.38
C ARG A 80 4.17 1.54 -7.33
N TRP A 81 4.08 1.29 -8.63
CA TRP A 81 3.81 2.33 -9.63
C TRP A 81 2.35 2.81 -9.60
N TYR A 82 1.39 1.87 -9.57
CA TYR A 82 -0.02 2.20 -9.40
C TYR A 82 -0.30 2.85 -8.06
N GLY A 83 0.26 2.32 -6.97
CA GLY A 83 0.09 2.87 -5.64
C GLY A 83 0.70 4.27 -5.49
N PHE A 84 1.81 4.55 -6.17
CA PHE A 84 2.39 5.89 -6.20
C PHE A 84 1.49 6.87 -6.96
N LYS A 85 1.06 6.54 -8.19
CA LYS A 85 0.20 7.40 -9.00
C LYS A 85 -1.15 7.67 -8.33
N TYR A 86 -1.78 6.62 -7.81
CA TYR A 86 -3.04 6.73 -7.07
C TYR A 86 -2.86 7.52 -5.77
N GLY A 87 -1.74 7.30 -5.07
CA GLY A 87 -1.39 8.03 -3.86
C GLY A 87 -1.18 9.53 -4.09
N CYS A 88 -0.54 9.93 -5.18
CA CYS A 88 -0.42 11.36 -5.55
C CYS A 88 -1.79 11.97 -5.87
N GLN A 89 -2.59 11.29 -6.69
CA GLN A 89 -3.89 11.81 -7.13
C GLN A 89 -4.91 11.93 -5.98
N LYS A 90 -4.88 10.98 -5.04
CA LYS A 90 -5.67 11.06 -3.80
C LYS A 90 -5.06 12.00 -2.77
N GLY A 91 -3.74 12.19 -2.79
CA GLY A 91 -3.05 13.11 -1.89
C GLY A 91 -3.46 14.56 -2.13
N THR A 92 -3.49 15.00 -3.39
CA THR A 92 -3.96 16.36 -3.75
C THR A 92 -5.43 16.58 -3.36
N GLU A 93 -6.29 15.56 -3.53
CA GLU A 93 -7.70 15.60 -3.11
C GLU A 93 -7.86 15.68 -1.58
N ILE A 94 -6.97 15.02 -0.82
CA ILE A 94 -6.96 15.10 0.65
C ILE A 94 -6.45 16.47 1.12
N VAL A 95 -5.49 17.06 0.41
CA VAL A 95 -4.91 18.38 0.72
C VAL A 95 -5.92 19.51 0.52
N GLY A 96 -6.66 19.50 -0.60
CA GLY A 96 -7.66 20.53 -0.91
C GLY A 96 -8.80 20.64 0.12
N ASP A 97 -9.00 19.59 0.93
CA ASP A 97 -10.06 19.47 1.94
C ASP A 97 -9.52 19.33 3.38
N MET A 98 -8.27 19.72 3.63
CA MET A 98 -7.59 19.59 4.93
C MET A 98 -8.34 20.24 6.12
N GLY A 99 -9.27 21.17 5.86
CA GLY A 99 -10.11 21.79 6.90
C GLY A 99 -11.26 20.92 7.44
N GLY A 100 -11.62 19.81 6.78
CA GLY A 100 -12.92 19.14 7.00
C GLY A 100 -12.93 17.81 7.76
N GLY A 101 -11.83 17.40 8.42
CA GLY A 101 -11.78 16.11 9.14
C GLY A 101 -11.81 14.86 8.24
N ARG A 102 -11.71 15.03 6.91
CA ARG A 102 -11.60 13.93 5.93
C ARG A 102 -10.36 13.08 6.17
N LEU A 103 -9.26 13.69 6.59
CA LEU A 103 -8.04 12.95 6.94
C LEU A 103 -8.28 11.95 8.08
N GLN A 104 -9.03 12.36 9.10
CA GLN A 104 -9.39 11.50 10.22
C GLN A 104 -10.31 10.35 9.77
N LYS A 105 -11.26 10.62 8.86
CA LYS A 105 -12.11 9.58 8.25
C LYS A 105 -11.32 8.59 7.38
N VAL A 106 -10.34 9.06 6.61
CA VAL A 106 -9.49 8.20 5.77
C VAL A 106 -8.62 7.30 6.64
N THR A 107 -7.99 7.85 7.68
CA THR A 107 -7.20 7.06 8.65
C THR A 107 -8.08 6.05 9.38
N GLN A 108 -9.27 6.46 9.83
CA GLN A 108 -10.20 5.56 10.52
C GLN A 108 -10.71 4.44 9.62
N GLY A 109 -11.07 4.75 8.36
CA GLY A 109 -11.46 3.77 7.36
C GLY A 109 -10.33 2.77 7.05
N ALA A 110 -9.10 3.26 6.93
CA ALA A 110 -7.93 2.41 6.74
C ALA A 110 -7.73 1.47 7.94
N SER A 111 -7.87 1.96 9.18
CA SER A 111 -7.74 1.13 10.39
C SER A 111 -8.80 0.03 10.46
N ILE A 112 -10.05 0.34 10.11
CA ILE A 112 -11.14 -0.65 10.07
C ILE A 112 -10.83 -1.74 9.04
N LEU A 113 -10.37 -1.36 7.85
CA LEU A 113 -9.97 -2.31 6.81
C LEU A 113 -8.79 -3.17 7.26
N GLY A 114 -7.78 -2.59 7.92
CA GLY A 114 -6.63 -3.33 8.46
C GLY A 114 -7.04 -4.36 9.52
N LEU A 115 -7.88 -3.96 10.48
CA LEU A 115 -8.39 -4.86 11.51
C LEU A 115 -9.27 -5.97 10.90
N PHE A 116 -10.08 -5.65 9.89
CA PHE A 116 -10.92 -6.62 9.19
C PHE A 116 -10.09 -7.68 8.46
N VAL A 117 -9.09 -7.25 7.69
CA VAL A 117 -8.19 -8.17 6.95
C VAL A 117 -7.43 -9.07 7.92
N MET A 118 -6.86 -8.51 8.99
CA MET A 118 -6.18 -9.29 10.03
C MET A 118 -7.12 -10.29 10.72
N GLY A 119 -8.35 -9.87 11.06
CA GLY A 119 -9.36 -10.77 11.64
C GLY A 119 -9.75 -11.91 10.71
N SER A 120 -9.93 -11.64 9.41
CA SER A 120 -10.26 -12.67 8.42
C SER A 120 -9.17 -13.73 8.22
N LEU A 121 -7.91 -13.35 8.43
CA LEU A 121 -6.77 -14.25 8.31
C LEU A 121 -6.53 -15.08 9.57
N VAL A 122 -6.84 -14.54 10.76
CA VAL A 122 -6.77 -15.28 12.03
C VAL A 122 -7.91 -16.29 12.17
N SER A 123 -9.07 -16.01 11.59
CA SER A 123 -10.22 -16.92 11.62
C SER A 123 -10.04 -18.19 10.75
N LYS A 124 -8.88 -18.38 10.13
CA LYS A 124 -8.58 -19.49 9.21
C LYS A 124 -7.36 -20.27 9.69
#